data_AF-A0A3S5CL57-F1
#
_entry.id   AF-A0A3S5CL57-F1
#
_cell.length_a   1.000
_cell.length_b   1.000
_cell.length_c   1.000
_cell.angle_alpha   90.00
_cell.angle_beta   90.00
_cell.angle_gamma   90.00
#
_symmetry.space_group_name_H-M   'P 1'
#
loop_
_entity.id
_entity.type
_entity.pdbx_description
1 polymer ?
#
loop_
_entity_poly.entity_id
_entity_poly.type
_entity_poly.pdbx_seq_one_letter_code
_entity_poly.pdbx_strand_id
1 'polypeptide(L)'
;MFLSSANHAPSRLVRPAPRRRGLAARVAATASAALRLAAVGVAFAFAVVGVALAVAVGMAEARRAGKEECRTSGQFVACVGVLLTDVELAKLPLESEVMLSRLTARLTTGEAEHPRDGSVVKLKIHDSEIDHIEAGYFARFSGHALQTLALVKLKGAYRLDNQSLAGLENSLLTLKLSDVRNVDFGVLARLARLHTLELNRLHLQSLPNSVARLLKTRQLTSLNLMHNRLAQLPWQLIADWLKSPESKHLQLEDNSWHCDCNLWPVRELIRPMEE
;
A
#
# COMPACT_ATOMS: atom_id res chain seq x y z
N MET A 1 83.68 -43.62 -41.21
CA MET A 1 84.05 -45.04 -41.35
C MET A 1 82.77 -45.86 -41.51
N PHE A 2 82.65 -46.52 -42.68
CA PHE A 2 81.90 -47.74 -43.06
C PHE A 2 80.43 -47.91 -42.61
N LEU A 3 79.42 -47.85 -43.53
CA LEU A 3 78.91 -48.91 -44.46
C LEU A 3 78.20 -50.06 -43.70
N SER A 4 77.06 -50.66 -44.08
CA SER A 4 76.35 -50.84 -45.35
C SER A 4 74.97 -51.53 -45.15
N SER A 5 73.99 -51.14 -45.98
CA SER A 5 73.03 -51.96 -46.79
C SER A 5 72.02 -52.99 -46.22
N ALA A 6 70.93 -53.08 -46.99
CA ALA A 6 69.66 -53.82 -46.93
C ALA A 6 69.72 -55.34 -47.21
N ASN A 7 68.69 -56.11 -46.80
CA ASN A 7 67.62 -56.62 -47.70
C ASN A 7 66.74 -57.76 -47.11
N HIS A 8 65.42 -57.66 -47.41
CA HIS A 8 64.44 -58.69 -47.82
C HIS A 8 63.79 -59.73 -46.86
N ALA A 9 62.49 -59.97 -47.17
CA ALA A 9 61.40 -60.70 -46.48
C ALA A 9 61.38 -62.24 -46.75
N PRO A 10 60.39 -63.10 -46.35
CA PRO A 10 58.95 -63.01 -46.71
C PRO A 10 57.88 -63.59 -45.71
N SER A 11 56.62 -63.53 -46.15
CA SER A 11 55.29 -63.74 -45.52
C SER A 11 54.84 -65.19 -45.21
N ARG A 12 53.81 -65.37 -44.36
CA ARG A 12 52.78 -66.44 -44.49
C ARG A 12 51.46 -66.18 -43.73
N LEU A 13 50.35 -66.58 -44.36
CA LEU A 13 48.93 -66.43 -44.02
C LEU A 13 48.40 -67.44 -42.99
N VAL A 14 47.38 -67.07 -42.19
CA VAL A 14 46.36 -67.99 -41.63
C VAL A 14 44.98 -67.31 -41.60
N ARG A 15 43.93 -68.07 -41.97
CA ARG A 15 42.49 -67.70 -42.07
C ARG A 15 41.65 -68.49 -41.00
N PRO A 16 40.32 -68.23 -40.83
CA PRO A 16 39.65 -68.05 -39.53
C PRO A 16 38.68 -69.18 -39.09
N ALA A 17 38.03 -69.02 -37.92
CA ALA A 17 36.87 -69.80 -37.44
C ALA A 17 35.80 -68.93 -36.70
N PRO A 18 34.53 -69.36 -36.53
CA PRO A 18 33.36 -68.47 -36.59
C PRO A 18 32.51 -68.25 -35.30
N ARG A 19 31.64 -67.22 -35.45
CA ARG A 19 30.49 -66.68 -34.67
C ARG A 19 29.76 -67.53 -33.60
N ARG A 20 29.33 -66.84 -32.52
CA ARG A 20 27.93 -66.86 -32.01
C ARG A 20 27.48 -65.45 -31.55
N ARG A 21 26.46 -64.89 -32.20
CA ARG A 21 25.69 -63.70 -31.78
C ARG A 21 24.21 -64.07 -31.87
N GLY A 22 23.43 -63.82 -30.83
CA GLY A 22 21.96 -63.78 -30.91
C GLY A 22 21.25 -64.19 -29.64
N LEU A 23 20.77 -63.20 -28.85
CA LEU A 23 19.38 -63.16 -28.33
C LEU A 23 19.03 -61.88 -27.53
N ALA A 24 19.98 -61.05 -27.10
CA ALA A 24 19.68 -59.90 -26.23
C ALA A 24 19.13 -58.63 -26.95
N ALA A 25 19.16 -58.59 -28.29
CA ALA A 25 18.97 -57.33 -29.03
C ALA A 25 17.52 -56.94 -29.36
N ARG A 26 16.52 -57.81 -29.13
CA ARG A 26 15.12 -57.54 -29.53
C ARG A 26 14.23 -56.97 -28.42
N VAL A 27 14.61 -57.08 -27.14
CA VAL A 27 13.84 -56.47 -26.02
C VAL A 27 14.28 -55.04 -25.73
N ALA A 28 15.54 -54.68 -26.04
CA ALA A 28 16.07 -53.33 -25.82
C ALA A 28 15.55 -52.28 -26.82
N ALA A 29 15.08 -52.68 -28.00
CA ALA A 29 14.68 -51.76 -29.06
C ALA A 29 13.28 -51.14 -28.82
N THR A 30 12.35 -51.87 -28.19
CA THR A 30 10.98 -51.37 -27.91
C THR A 30 10.92 -50.47 -26.68
N ALA A 31 11.74 -50.75 -25.65
CA ALA A 31 11.88 -49.87 -24.49
C ALA A 31 12.47 -48.50 -24.85
N SER A 32 13.40 -48.44 -25.80
CA SER A 32 14.05 -47.19 -26.24
C SER A 32 13.12 -46.26 -27.03
N ALA A 33 12.20 -46.81 -27.82
CA ALA A 33 11.21 -46.01 -28.55
C ALA A 33 10.13 -45.41 -27.63
N ALA A 34 9.59 -46.20 -26.69
CA ALA A 34 8.61 -45.74 -25.71
C ALA A 34 9.19 -44.66 -24.78
N LEU A 35 10.45 -44.81 -24.36
CA LEU A 35 11.13 -43.82 -23.52
C LEU A 35 11.39 -42.49 -24.26
N ARG A 36 11.67 -42.55 -25.58
CA ARG A 36 11.82 -41.35 -26.43
C ARG A 36 10.50 -40.63 -26.66
N LEU A 37 9.40 -41.35 -26.91
CA LEU A 37 8.06 -40.76 -27.05
C LEU A 37 7.57 -40.14 -25.73
N ALA A 38 7.82 -40.80 -24.59
CA ALA A 38 7.54 -40.25 -23.27
C ALA A 38 8.37 -38.99 -23.00
N ALA A 39 9.68 -38.99 -23.33
CA ALA A 39 10.54 -37.82 -23.15
C ALA A 39 10.12 -36.63 -24.03
N VAL A 40 9.69 -36.87 -25.28
CA VAL A 40 9.17 -35.82 -26.17
C VAL A 40 7.83 -35.28 -25.67
N GLY A 41 6.92 -36.14 -25.21
CA GLY A 41 5.65 -35.72 -24.63
C GLY A 41 5.81 -34.91 -23.33
N VAL A 42 6.76 -35.32 -22.48
CA VAL A 42 7.12 -34.59 -21.25
C VAL A 42 7.77 -33.24 -21.58
N ALA A 43 8.68 -33.18 -22.54
CA ALA A 43 9.29 -31.92 -22.98
C ALA A 43 8.27 -30.95 -23.59
N PHE A 44 7.32 -31.47 -24.39
CA PHE A 44 6.23 -30.67 -24.96
C PHE A 44 5.29 -30.16 -23.88
N ALA A 45 4.95 -30.99 -22.88
CA ALA A 45 4.16 -30.57 -21.73
C ALA A 45 4.86 -29.47 -20.90
N PHE A 46 6.16 -29.60 -20.63
CA PHE A 46 6.93 -28.56 -19.94
C PHE A 46 7.01 -27.26 -20.74
N ALA A 47 7.15 -27.34 -22.07
CA ALA A 47 7.14 -26.16 -22.93
C ALA A 47 5.78 -25.46 -22.95
N VAL A 48 4.67 -26.20 -23.04
CA VAL A 48 3.31 -25.65 -23.02
C VAL A 48 2.98 -25.03 -21.66
N VAL A 49 3.35 -25.69 -20.55
CA VAL A 49 3.19 -25.13 -19.20
C VAL A 49 4.06 -23.89 -19.02
N GLY A 50 5.30 -23.90 -19.51
CA GLY A 50 6.20 -22.74 -19.47
C GLY A 50 5.66 -21.54 -20.24
N VAL A 51 5.11 -21.75 -21.44
CA VAL A 51 4.47 -20.69 -22.25
C VAL A 51 3.19 -20.19 -21.60
N ALA A 52 2.34 -21.08 -21.08
CA ALA A 52 1.12 -20.69 -20.38
C ALA A 52 1.42 -19.87 -19.11
N LEU A 53 2.46 -20.25 -18.35
CA LEU A 53 2.93 -19.50 -17.19
C LEU A 53 3.50 -18.14 -17.61
N ALA A 54 4.31 -18.07 -18.67
CA ALA A 54 4.84 -16.81 -19.19
C ALA A 54 3.75 -15.86 -19.72
N VAL A 55 2.72 -16.39 -20.39
CA VAL A 55 1.55 -15.61 -20.83
C VAL A 55 0.72 -15.15 -19.63
N ALA A 56 0.52 -15.99 -18.62
CA ALA A 56 -0.19 -15.61 -17.39
C ALA A 56 0.59 -14.54 -16.60
N VAL A 57 1.92 -14.66 -16.51
CA VAL A 57 2.80 -13.66 -15.90
C VAL A 57 2.77 -12.36 -16.71
N GLY A 58 2.91 -12.43 -18.04
CA GLY A 58 2.83 -11.26 -18.92
C GLY A 58 1.47 -10.57 -18.91
N MET A 59 0.36 -11.32 -18.81
CA MET A 59 -0.99 -10.77 -18.63
C MET A 59 -1.21 -10.19 -17.23
N ALA A 60 -0.57 -10.76 -16.20
CA ALA A 60 -0.59 -10.20 -14.84
C ALA A 60 0.25 -8.92 -14.73
N GLU A 61 1.38 -8.85 -15.43
CA GLU A 61 2.23 -7.65 -15.57
C GLU A 61 1.53 -6.57 -16.40
N ALA A 62 0.88 -6.93 -17.51
CA ALA A 62 0.08 -6.00 -18.33
C ALA A 62 -1.18 -5.50 -17.59
N ARG A 63 -1.81 -6.32 -16.73
CA ARG A 63 -2.88 -5.86 -15.82
C ARG A 63 -2.36 -4.98 -14.68
N ARG A 64 -1.08 -5.08 -14.32
CA ARG A 64 -0.41 -4.20 -13.33
C ARG A 64 0.05 -2.87 -13.93
N ALA A 65 0.30 -2.81 -15.24
CA ALA A 65 0.66 -1.60 -15.95
C ALA A 65 -0.55 -0.67 -16.17
N GLY A 66 -1.22 -0.27 -15.09
CA GLY A 66 -2.05 0.93 -15.16
C GLY A 66 -1.13 2.11 -15.42
N LYS A 67 -1.28 2.78 -16.57
CA LYS A 67 -0.42 3.91 -16.97
C LYS A 67 -0.28 4.90 -15.81
N GLU A 68 0.95 5.09 -15.37
CA GLU A 68 1.31 6.12 -14.40
C GLU A 68 1.01 7.49 -15.00
N GLU A 69 0.06 8.21 -14.42
CA GLU A 69 -0.48 9.43 -15.03
C GLU A 69 -1.15 10.31 -13.97
N CYS A 70 -1.04 11.62 -14.17
CA CYS A 70 -1.85 12.62 -13.48
C CYS A 70 -2.87 13.20 -14.46
N ARG A 71 -4.12 13.36 -14.01
CA ARG A 71 -5.20 13.98 -14.76
C ARG A 71 -5.80 15.12 -13.95
N THR A 72 -6.07 16.22 -14.62
CA THR A 72 -6.67 17.41 -14.03
C THR A 72 -8.04 17.65 -14.65
N SER A 73 -9.05 17.88 -13.81
CA SER A 73 -10.40 18.24 -14.20
C SER A 73 -10.93 19.33 -13.27
N GLY A 74 -10.94 20.58 -13.74
CA GLY A 74 -11.17 21.73 -12.87
C GLY A 74 -10.14 21.79 -11.74
N GLN A 75 -10.60 21.86 -10.50
CA GLN A 75 -9.75 21.85 -9.30
C GLN A 75 -9.33 20.44 -8.85
N PHE A 76 -9.88 19.38 -9.45
CA PHE A 76 -9.57 18.01 -9.06
C PHE A 76 -8.37 17.48 -9.84
N VAL A 77 -7.36 17.01 -9.10
CA VAL A 77 -6.12 16.45 -9.64
C VAL A 77 -6.00 15.02 -9.13
N ALA A 78 -6.04 14.04 -10.04
CA ALA A 78 -5.92 12.63 -9.71
C ALA A 78 -4.65 12.05 -10.31
N CYS A 79 -3.76 11.55 -9.46
CA CYS A 79 -2.51 10.92 -9.85
C CYS A 79 -2.49 9.44 -9.46
N VAL A 80 -1.99 8.62 -10.38
CA VAL A 80 -1.88 7.18 -10.23
C VAL A 80 -0.42 6.80 -10.39
N GLY A 81 0.18 6.20 -9.37
CA GLY A 81 1.57 5.72 -9.40
C GLY A 81 2.63 6.84 -9.48
N VAL A 82 2.22 8.10 -9.58
CA VAL A 82 3.10 9.26 -9.74
C VAL A 82 3.00 10.19 -8.53
N LEU A 83 4.16 10.63 -8.04
CA LEU A 83 4.27 11.74 -7.09
C LEU A 83 4.37 13.07 -7.84
N LEU A 84 3.67 14.09 -7.34
CA LEU A 84 3.77 15.44 -7.87
C LEU A 84 5.12 16.06 -7.47
N THR A 85 5.86 16.53 -8.47
CA THR A 85 7.05 17.36 -8.31
C THR A 85 6.66 18.78 -7.90
N ASP A 86 7.62 19.57 -7.41
CA ASP A 86 7.35 20.99 -7.08
C ASP A 86 6.95 21.82 -8.30
N VAL A 87 7.50 21.50 -9.47
CA VAL A 87 7.15 22.16 -10.73
C VAL A 87 5.71 21.87 -11.14
N GLU A 88 5.21 20.65 -10.87
CA GLU A 88 3.82 20.29 -11.14
C GLU A 88 2.87 20.91 -10.10
N LEU A 89 3.27 20.93 -8.83
CA LEU A 89 2.51 21.59 -7.75
C LEU A 89 2.28 23.08 -8.04
N ALA A 90 3.31 23.77 -8.53
CA ALA A 90 3.23 25.20 -8.89
C ALA A 90 2.28 25.50 -10.07
N LYS A 91 1.92 24.49 -10.87
CA LYS A 91 1.01 24.63 -12.02
C LYS A 91 -0.43 24.26 -11.68
N LEU A 92 -0.70 23.81 -10.46
CA LEU A 92 -2.04 23.39 -10.08
C LEU A 92 -2.99 24.59 -9.97
N PRO A 93 -4.27 24.42 -10.34
CA PRO A 93 -5.30 25.43 -10.11
C PRO A 93 -5.37 25.89 -8.65
N LEU A 94 -5.89 27.10 -8.42
CA LEU A 94 -6.18 27.57 -7.06
C LEU A 94 -7.22 26.67 -6.38
N GLU A 95 -7.00 26.42 -5.09
CA GLU A 95 -7.86 25.56 -4.25
C GLU A 95 -8.02 24.13 -4.79
N SER A 96 -6.92 23.54 -5.26
CA SER A 96 -6.94 22.20 -5.82
C SER A 96 -7.23 21.11 -4.78
N GLU A 97 -7.95 20.08 -5.21
CA GLU A 97 -8.11 18.82 -4.49
C GLU A 97 -7.24 17.74 -5.16
N VAL A 98 -6.22 17.28 -4.45
CA VAL A 98 -5.26 16.29 -4.95
C VAL A 98 -5.57 14.91 -4.39
N MET A 99 -5.67 13.91 -5.28
CA MET A 99 -5.84 12.51 -4.96
C MET A 99 -4.68 11.70 -5.54
N LEU A 100 -3.83 11.15 -4.67
CA LEU A 100 -2.71 10.29 -5.03
C LEU A 100 -3.07 8.83 -4.73
N SER A 101 -2.77 7.94 -5.66
CA SER A 101 -3.15 6.53 -5.56
C SER A 101 -2.11 5.59 -6.13
N ARG A 102 -2.07 4.35 -5.64
CA ARG A 102 -1.15 3.30 -6.12
C ARG A 102 0.32 3.72 -6.09
N LEU A 103 0.71 4.56 -5.12
CA LEU A 103 2.11 4.94 -4.94
C LEU A 103 2.88 3.79 -4.32
N THR A 104 4.14 3.63 -4.75
CA THR A 104 5.17 2.88 -4.02
C THR A 104 6.33 3.84 -3.83
N ALA A 105 6.40 4.49 -2.66
CA ALA A 105 7.23 5.70 -2.54
C ALA A 105 7.75 6.00 -1.14
N ARG A 106 8.81 6.80 -1.12
CA ARG A 106 9.24 7.59 0.05
C ARG A 106 8.80 9.03 -0.16
N LEU A 107 8.03 9.58 0.78
CA LEU A 107 7.48 10.93 0.68
C LEU A 107 8.50 11.94 1.23
N THR A 108 9.25 12.60 0.36
CA THR A 108 10.31 13.56 0.70
C THR A 108 9.92 15.00 0.37
N THR A 109 10.35 15.99 1.16
CA THR A 109 10.07 17.42 0.92
C THR A 109 10.87 18.00 -0.24
N GLY A 110 12.02 17.39 -0.58
CA GLY A 110 12.97 17.91 -1.58
C GLY A 110 13.64 19.20 -1.10
N GLU A 111 14.66 19.67 -1.83
CA GLU A 111 15.37 20.92 -1.53
C GLU A 111 14.51 22.11 -1.97
N ALA A 112 13.94 22.86 -1.01
CA ALA A 112 13.12 24.04 -1.30
C ALA A 112 14.00 25.30 -1.38
N GLU A 113 14.29 25.81 -2.58
CA GLU A 113 14.90 27.15 -2.73
C GLU A 113 13.88 28.30 -2.71
N HIS A 114 12.57 28.04 -2.83
CA HIS A 114 11.55 29.09 -2.93
C HIS A 114 10.34 28.84 -2.00
N PRO A 115 9.75 29.91 -1.41
CA PRO A 115 8.49 29.83 -0.67
C PRO A 115 7.40 29.30 -1.59
N ARG A 116 6.82 28.17 -1.18
CA ARG A 116 5.89 27.38 -2.00
C ARG A 116 4.47 27.94 -1.81
N ASP A 117 3.97 28.68 -2.79
CA ASP A 117 2.54 29.03 -2.90
C ASP A 117 1.75 27.79 -3.35
N GLY A 118 1.68 26.80 -2.46
CA GLY A 118 0.88 25.61 -2.71
C GLY A 118 -0.61 25.97 -2.69
N SER A 119 -1.35 25.59 -3.72
CA SER A 119 -2.77 25.89 -3.86
C SER A 119 -3.71 24.79 -3.35
N VAL A 120 -3.16 23.70 -2.79
CA VAL A 120 -3.94 22.51 -2.46
C VAL A 120 -4.65 22.65 -1.13
N VAL A 121 -5.98 22.57 -1.15
CA VAL A 121 -6.83 22.62 0.06
C VAL A 121 -7.08 21.23 0.64
N LYS A 122 -7.07 20.20 -0.21
CA LYS A 122 -7.36 18.82 0.17
C LYS A 122 -6.39 17.85 -0.49
N LEU A 123 -5.78 17.02 0.33
CA LEU A 123 -4.90 15.95 -0.10
C LEU A 123 -5.46 14.62 0.39
N LYS A 124 -5.67 13.70 -0.55
CA LYS A 124 -6.02 12.31 -0.28
C LYS A 124 -4.94 11.40 -0.84
N ILE A 125 -4.35 10.56 0.00
CA ILE A 125 -3.48 9.48 -0.44
C ILE A 125 -4.18 8.17 -0.12
N HIS A 126 -4.36 7.31 -1.11
CA HIS A 126 -5.02 6.03 -0.89
C HIS A 126 -4.43 4.85 -1.67
N ASP A 127 -4.70 3.64 -1.20
CA ASP A 127 -4.29 2.38 -1.86
C ASP A 127 -2.80 2.42 -2.27
N SER A 128 -1.93 2.77 -1.33
CA SER A 128 -0.51 3.07 -1.58
C SER A 128 0.41 2.42 -0.55
N GLU A 129 1.64 2.13 -0.95
CA GLU A 129 2.71 1.61 -0.11
C GLU A 129 3.76 2.71 0.12
N ILE A 130 3.87 3.16 1.37
CA ILE A 130 4.71 4.28 1.78
C ILE A 130 5.74 3.80 2.80
N ASP A 131 7.01 3.95 2.46
CA ASP A 131 8.10 3.48 3.33
C ASP A 131 8.47 4.51 4.39
N HIS A 132 8.40 5.79 4.05
CA HIS A 132 8.80 6.87 4.94
C HIS A 132 8.11 8.18 4.54
N ILE A 133 7.83 9.01 5.55
CA ILE A 133 7.29 10.36 5.41
C ILE A 133 8.27 11.31 6.07
N GLU A 134 8.87 12.18 5.28
CA GLU A 134 9.79 13.21 5.76
C GLU A 134 9.03 14.28 6.57
N ALA A 135 9.74 14.93 7.48
CA ALA A 135 9.18 15.98 8.31
C ALA A 135 8.58 17.10 7.45
N GLY A 136 7.33 17.47 7.73
CA GLY A 136 6.63 18.54 7.02
C GLY A 136 6.28 18.22 5.56
N TYR A 137 6.36 16.96 5.13
CA TYR A 137 6.02 16.57 3.75
C TYR A 137 4.68 17.13 3.30
N PHE A 138 3.63 17.04 4.11
CA PHE A 138 2.29 17.47 3.71
C PHE A 138 2.13 19.00 3.63
N ALA A 139 2.94 19.78 4.36
CA ALA A 139 2.89 21.23 4.32
C ALA A 139 3.31 21.79 2.94
N ARG A 140 4.14 21.05 2.20
CA ARG A 140 4.61 21.45 0.85
C ARG A 140 3.49 21.70 -0.15
N PHE A 141 2.32 21.07 0.04
CA PHE A 141 1.21 21.13 -0.91
C PHE A 141 0.47 22.46 -0.89
N SER A 142 0.66 23.27 0.14
CA SER A 142 -0.28 24.35 0.44
C SER A 142 0.32 25.64 0.97
N GLY A 143 1.64 25.77 1.08
CA GLY A 143 2.24 26.92 1.76
C GLY A 143 1.64 27.17 3.16
N HIS A 144 1.26 26.09 3.87
CA HIS A 144 0.51 26.09 5.14
C HIS A 144 -1.01 26.32 5.07
N ALA A 145 -1.68 26.11 3.93
CA ALA A 145 -3.13 26.25 3.77
C ALA A 145 -3.90 24.92 3.67
N LEU A 146 -3.24 23.75 3.81
CA LEU A 146 -3.90 22.45 3.64
C LEU A 146 -4.93 22.27 4.75
N GLN A 147 -6.19 22.13 4.35
CA GLN A 147 -7.33 22.04 5.26
C GLN A 147 -7.75 20.60 5.50
N THR A 148 -7.64 19.74 4.49
CA THR A 148 -8.05 18.33 4.59
C THR A 148 -6.91 17.40 4.22
N LEU A 149 -6.60 16.46 5.12
CA LEU A 149 -5.71 15.35 4.86
C LEU A 149 -6.46 14.03 5.06
N ALA A 150 -6.46 13.19 4.04
CA ALA A 150 -7.05 11.86 4.08
C ALA A 150 -6.03 10.79 3.69
N LEU A 151 -5.74 9.87 4.62
CA LEU A 151 -4.83 8.74 4.41
C LEU A 151 -5.63 7.44 4.52
N VAL A 152 -5.73 6.70 3.43
CA VAL A 152 -6.65 5.56 3.33
C VAL A 152 -5.94 4.32 2.78
N LYS A 153 -5.99 3.19 3.47
CA LYS A 153 -5.38 1.92 3.04
C LYS A 153 -3.90 2.08 2.68
N LEU A 154 -3.14 2.70 3.59
CA LEU A 154 -1.69 2.83 3.44
C LEU A 154 -0.99 1.63 4.06
N LYS A 155 0.05 1.16 3.37
CA LYS A 155 0.97 0.11 3.83
C LYS A 155 2.40 0.62 3.89
N GLY A 156 3.33 -0.20 4.37
CA GLY A 156 4.75 0.11 4.44
C GLY A 156 5.21 0.53 5.85
N ALA A 157 6.45 1.02 5.92
CA ALA A 157 7.14 1.33 7.18
C ALA A 157 6.99 2.78 7.66
N TYR A 158 6.17 3.60 6.96
CA TYR A 158 5.98 5.00 7.31
C TYR A 158 5.54 5.18 8.76
N ARG A 159 5.74 6.38 9.30
CA ARG A 159 5.18 6.80 10.60
C ARG A 159 4.43 8.11 10.41
N LEU A 160 3.20 8.15 10.90
CA LEU A 160 2.42 9.38 11.00
C LEU A 160 2.56 9.92 12.44
N ASP A 161 3.39 10.93 12.62
CA ASP A 161 3.72 11.55 13.90
C ASP A 161 3.83 13.08 13.80
N ASN A 162 4.30 13.72 14.87
CA ASN A 162 4.52 15.16 14.96
C ASN A 162 5.42 15.73 13.85
N GLN A 163 6.41 14.98 13.40
CA GLN A 163 7.32 15.44 12.35
C GLN A 163 6.60 15.38 11.00
N SER A 164 5.90 14.27 10.73
CA SER A 164 5.18 14.11 9.46
C SER A 164 4.12 15.20 9.20
N LEU A 165 3.40 15.66 10.24
CA LEU A 165 2.38 16.71 10.14
C LEU A 165 2.90 18.12 10.51
N ALA A 166 4.21 18.31 10.61
CA ALA A 166 4.79 19.61 10.91
C ALA A 166 4.38 20.65 9.85
N GLY A 167 4.04 21.86 10.30
CA GLY A 167 3.60 22.95 9.44
C GLY A 167 2.10 22.93 9.12
N LEU A 168 1.32 21.98 9.65
CA LEU A 168 -0.13 21.89 9.49
C LEU A 168 -0.93 22.20 10.78
N GLU A 169 -0.26 22.55 11.87
CA GLU A 169 -0.86 22.70 13.20
C GLU A 169 -2.02 23.71 13.23
N ASN A 170 -1.92 24.75 12.41
CA ASN A 170 -2.86 25.88 12.34
C ASN A 170 -3.65 25.94 11.03
N SER A 171 -3.57 24.89 10.19
CA SER A 171 -4.26 24.85 8.89
C SER A 171 -5.24 23.68 8.80
N LEU A 172 -4.92 22.54 9.41
CA LEU A 172 -5.67 21.32 9.23
C LEU A 172 -7.00 21.36 9.97
N LEU A 173 -8.09 21.32 9.22
CA LEU A 173 -9.47 21.31 9.71
C LEU A 173 -10.05 19.89 9.73
N THR A 174 -9.61 19.03 8.81
CA THR A 174 -10.11 17.66 8.65
C THR A 174 -8.96 16.68 8.52
N LEU A 175 -8.95 15.67 9.38
CA LEU A 175 -8.04 14.53 9.30
C LEU A 175 -8.85 13.23 9.21
N LYS A 176 -8.64 12.48 8.13
CA LYS A 176 -9.30 11.19 7.90
C LYS A 176 -8.25 10.09 7.78
N LEU A 177 -8.31 9.12 8.67
CA LEU A 177 -7.42 7.97 8.71
C LEU A 177 -8.27 6.70 8.63
N SER A 178 -8.07 5.92 7.56
CA SER A 178 -8.82 4.68 7.35
C SER A 178 -7.90 3.54 6.94
N ASP A 179 -7.98 2.38 7.58
CA ASP A 179 -7.15 1.20 7.25
C ASP A 179 -5.63 1.53 7.25
N VAL A 180 -5.17 2.30 8.25
CA VAL A 180 -3.75 2.65 8.47
C VAL A 180 -3.25 2.09 9.79
N ARG A 181 -1.94 1.80 9.93
CA ARG A 181 -1.39 1.11 11.12
C ARG A 181 -0.35 1.90 11.91
N ASN A 182 0.49 2.67 11.25
CA ASN A 182 1.66 3.29 11.89
C ASN A 182 1.37 4.75 12.28
N VAL A 183 0.42 4.95 13.20
CA VAL A 183 -0.02 6.28 13.64
C VAL A 183 0.38 6.51 15.10
N ASP A 184 1.15 7.56 15.35
CA ASP A 184 1.31 8.13 16.68
C ASP A 184 0.20 9.15 16.92
N PHE A 185 -0.83 8.74 17.65
CA PHE A 185 -1.96 9.61 17.97
C PHE A 185 -1.58 10.84 18.79
N GLY A 186 -0.38 10.89 19.40
CA GLY A 186 0.15 12.07 20.05
C GLY A 186 0.13 13.31 19.16
N VAL A 187 0.18 13.14 17.83
CA VAL A 187 0.12 14.25 16.86
C VAL A 187 -1.17 15.05 16.87
N LEU A 188 -2.29 14.40 17.18
CA LEU A 188 -3.60 15.05 17.23
C LEU A 188 -3.65 16.19 18.26
N ALA A 189 -2.78 16.12 19.28
CA ALA A 189 -2.61 17.14 20.31
C ALA A 189 -2.25 18.53 19.80
N ARG A 190 -1.63 18.61 18.62
CA ARG A 190 -1.06 19.85 18.06
C ARG A 190 -1.95 20.49 17.00
N LEU A 191 -2.98 19.79 16.54
CA LEU A 191 -3.89 20.24 15.50
C LEU A 191 -4.97 21.14 16.11
N ALA A 192 -4.63 22.40 16.40
CA ALA A 192 -5.46 23.31 17.20
C ALA A 192 -6.78 23.70 16.52
N ARG A 193 -6.87 23.55 15.19
CA ARG A 193 -8.05 23.90 14.39
C ARG A 193 -8.82 22.70 13.86
N LEU A 194 -8.56 21.50 14.38
CA LEU A 194 -9.22 20.29 13.89
C LEU A 194 -10.71 20.31 14.22
N HIS A 195 -11.55 20.29 13.18
CA HIS A 195 -13.02 20.24 13.29
C HIS A 195 -13.56 18.83 13.07
N THR A 196 -12.99 18.11 12.09
CA THR A 196 -13.40 16.76 11.73
C THR A 196 -12.26 15.78 11.92
N LEU A 197 -12.51 14.74 12.70
CA LEU A 197 -11.60 13.63 12.90
C LEU A 197 -12.31 12.31 12.56
N GLU A 198 -11.80 11.60 11.55
CA GLU A 198 -12.25 10.26 11.22
C GLU A 198 -11.10 9.27 11.47
N LEU A 199 -11.32 8.33 12.38
CA LEU A 199 -10.40 7.24 12.71
C LEU A 199 -11.13 5.92 12.49
N ASN A 200 -11.16 5.45 11.25
CA ASN A 200 -11.98 4.32 10.83
C ASN A 200 -11.12 3.07 10.55
N ARG A 201 -11.53 1.88 10.98
CA ARG A 201 -10.76 0.62 10.75
C ARG A 201 -9.30 0.69 11.19
N LEU A 202 -9.02 1.37 12.31
CA LEU A 202 -7.67 1.46 12.88
C LEU A 202 -7.42 0.40 13.96
N HIS A 203 -8.41 -0.47 14.21
CA HIS A 203 -8.39 -1.48 15.27
C HIS A 203 -8.14 -0.91 16.67
N LEU A 204 -8.60 0.32 16.94
CA LEU A 204 -8.49 0.95 18.25
C LEU A 204 -9.23 0.11 19.30
N GLN A 205 -8.55 -0.24 20.39
CA GLN A 205 -9.15 -0.94 21.53
C GLN A 205 -9.57 0.03 22.65
N SER A 206 -8.97 1.21 22.67
CA SER A 206 -9.28 2.32 23.58
C SER A 206 -9.19 3.65 22.84
N LEU A 207 -9.91 4.66 23.34
CA LEU A 207 -9.78 6.02 22.82
C LEU A 207 -8.38 6.58 23.12
N PRO A 208 -7.62 7.07 22.13
CA PRO A 208 -6.33 7.70 22.40
C PRO A 208 -6.48 8.96 23.27
N ASN A 209 -5.55 9.18 24.20
CA ASN A 209 -5.58 10.33 25.13
C ASN A 209 -5.62 11.70 24.41
N SER A 210 -5.01 11.79 23.23
CA SER A 210 -5.05 12.98 22.40
C SER A 210 -6.44 13.27 21.83
N VAL A 211 -7.21 12.23 21.47
CA VAL A 211 -8.62 12.38 21.07
C VAL A 211 -9.47 12.83 22.25
N ALA A 212 -9.24 12.26 23.44
CA ALA A 212 -9.91 12.71 24.67
C ALA A 212 -9.60 14.19 25.00
N ARG A 213 -8.42 14.69 24.66
CA ARG A 213 -8.11 16.12 24.75
C ARG A 213 -8.85 16.95 23.71
N LEU A 214 -8.97 16.48 22.47
CA LEU A 214 -9.73 17.17 21.43
C LEU A 214 -11.22 17.30 21.78
N LEU A 215 -11.81 16.30 22.44
CA LEU A 215 -13.19 16.37 22.93
C LEU A 215 -13.43 17.50 23.96
N LYS A 216 -12.38 17.99 24.62
CA LYS A 216 -12.47 19.12 25.56
C LYS A 216 -12.40 20.48 24.85
N THR A 217 -12.17 20.51 23.55
CA THR A 217 -12.08 21.74 22.77
C THR A 217 -13.41 22.01 22.07
N ARG A 218 -13.66 23.28 21.72
CA ARG A 218 -14.87 23.68 20.99
C ARG A 218 -14.76 23.41 19.48
N GLN A 219 -13.52 23.32 18.98
CA GLN A 219 -13.23 23.20 17.55
C GLN A 219 -13.71 21.87 16.99
N LEU A 220 -13.55 20.75 17.72
CA LEU A 220 -13.96 19.44 17.22
C LEU A 220 -15.49 19.35 17.19
N THR A 221 -16.05 19.18 16.00
CA THR A 221 -17.49 19.06 15.76
C THR A 221 -17.90 17.72 15.16
N SER A 222 -16.97 16.99 14.54
CA SER A 222 -17.25 15.68 13.97
C SER A 222 -16.21 14.66 14.39
N LEU A 223 -16.67 13.55 14.96
CA LEU A 223 -15.85 12.42 15.38
C LEU A 223 -16.45 11.11 14.84
N ASN A 224 -15.67 10.44 13.99
CA ASN A 224 -16.00 9.11 13.49
C ASN A 224 -14.98 8.09 14.02
N LEU A 225 -15.48 7.09 14.74
CA LEU A 225 -14.71 5.99 15.30
C LEU A 225 -15.22 4.63 14.81
N MET A 226 -15.91 4.60 13.66
CA MET A 226 -16.55 3.39 13.15
C MET A 226 -15.54 2.27 12.84
N HIS A 227 -16.02 1.03 12.88
CA HIS A 227 -15.26 -0.17 12.51
C HIS A 227 -13.94 -0.34 13.28
N ASN A 228 -13.88 0.04 14.55
CA ASN A 228 -12.74 -0.22 15.43
C ASN A 228 -13.02 -1.46 16.32
N ARG A 229 -12.28 -1.59 17.44
CA ARG A 229 -12.46 -2.65 18.43
C ARG A 229 -12.70 -2.04 19.81
N LEU A 230 -13.33 -0.87 19.85
CA LEU A 230 -13.58 -0.14 21.09
C LEU A 230 -14.64 -0.89 21.90
N ALA A 231 -14.33 -1.17 23.16
CA ALA A 231 -15.29 -1.76 24.09
C ALA A 231 -15.97 -0.69 24.96
N GLN A 232 -15.30 0.44 25.19
CA GLN A 232 -15.78 1.52 26.03
C GLN A 232 -15.19 2.85 25.57
N LEU A 233 -15.90 3.93 25.87
CA LEU A 233 -15.42 5.30 25.76
C LEU A 233 -15.54 5.99 27.13
N PRO A 234 -14.83 7.10 27.35
CA PRO A 234 -15.13 7.98 28.48
C PRO A 234 -16.51 8.64 28.25
N TRP A 235 -17.59 7.91 28.52
CA TRP A 235 -18.96 8.29 28.14
C TRP A 235 -19.42 9.63 28.73
N GLN A 236 -18.96 9.97 29.94
CA GLN A 236 -19.21 11.29 30.52
C GLN A 236 -18.58 12.41 29.66
N LEU A 237 -17.32 12.23 29.23
CA LEU A 237 -16.64 13.19 28.36
C LEU A 237 -17.33 13.30 26.99
N ILE A 238 -17.78 12.18 26.43
CA ILE A 238 -18.55 12.17 25.18
C ILE A 238 -19.86 12.93 25.36
N ALA A 239 -20.59 12.69 26.46
CA ALA A 239 -21.83 13.39 26.75
C ALA A 239 -21.61 14.90 26.94
N ASP A 240 -20.56 15.30 27.65
CA ASP A 240 -20.21 16.72 27.84
C ASP A 240 -19.85 17.39 26.51
N TRP A 241 -19.14 16.68 25.62
CA TRP A 241 -18.87 17.16 24.26
C TRP A 241 -20.14 17.29 23.42
N LEU A 242 -21.04 16.31 23.45
CA LEU A 242 -22.33 16.36 22.73
C LEU A 242 -23.26 17.49 23.22
N LYS A 243 -23.15 17.90 24.49
CA LYS A 243 -23.92 19.01 25.09
C LYS A 243 -23.38 20.41 24.74
N SER A 244 -22.19 20.49 24.15
CA SER A 244 -21.60 21.79 23.80
C SER A 244 -22.42 22.48 22.70
N PRO A 245 -22.36 23.83 22.59
CA PRO A 245 -23.32 24.59 21.79
C PRO A 245 -23.14 24.40 20.28
N GLU A 246 -21.98 23.92 19.82
CA GLU A 246 -21.78 23.64 18.40
C GLU A 246 -22.41 22.31 18.00
N SER A 247 -23.01 22.23 16.80
CA SER A 247 -23.59 20.98 16.29
C SER A 247 -22.54 19.86 16.20
N LYS A 248 -22.75 18.77 16.94
CA LYS A 248 -21.82 17.64 17.02
C LYS A 248 -22.32 16.44 16.23
N HIS A 249 -21.40 15.79 15.53
CA HIS A 249 -21.65 14.58 14.76
C HIS A 249 -20.77 13.46 15.31
N LEU A 250 -21.40 12.37 15.75
CA LEU A 250 -20.72 11.23 16.35
C LEU A 250 -21.10 9.94 15.64
N GLN A 251 -20.12 9.19 15.15
CA GLN A 251 -20.33 7.90 14.51
C GLN A 251 -19.54 6.80 15.25
N LEU A 252 -20.26 5.83 15.80
CA LEU A 252 -19.73 4.79 16.70
C LEU A 252 -19.99 3.35 16.21
N GLU A 253 -20.60 3.20 15.04
CA GLU A 253 -21.02 1.91 14.47
C GLU A 253 -19.86 0.91 14.35
N ASP A 254 -20.18 -0.39 14.35
CA ASP A 254 -19.22 -1.48 14.18
C ASP A 254 -18.03 -1.44 15.15
N ASN A 255 -18.35 -1.37 16.44
CA ASN A 255 -17.42 -1.56 17.54
C ASN A 255 -17.95 -2.64 18.50
N SER A 256 -17.09 -3.12 19.40
CA SER A 256 -17.43 -4.18 20.36
C SER A 256 -17.94 -3.61 21.68
N TRP A 257 -18.93 -2.70 21.62
CA TRP A 257 -19.41 -1.94 22.77
C TRP A 257 -19.86 -2.84 23.92
N HIS A 258 -19.28 -2.61 25.10
CA HIS A 258 -19.73 -3.20 26.35
C HIS A 258 -20.89 -2.38 26.90
N CYS A 259 -22.09 -2.96 26.87
CA CYS A 259 -23.28 -2.30 27.36
C CYS A 259 -23.40 -2.42 28.88
N ASP A 260 -22.98 -1.39 29.61
CA ASP A 260 -23.08 -1.28 31.06
C ASP A 260 -23.69 0.06 31.52
N CYS A 261 -23.71 0.29 32.83
CA CYS A 261 -24.21 1.53 33.40
C CYS A 261 -23.39 2.78 33.02
N ASN A 262 -22.15 2.64 32.54
CA ASN A 262 -21.30 3.78 32.18
C ASN A 262 -21.81 4.50 30.92
N LEU A 263 -22.62 3.85 30.08
CA LEU A 263 -23.27 4.46 28.91
C LEU A 263 -24.36 5.48 29.24
N TRP A 264 -24.82 5.50 30.49
CA TRP A 264 -25.95 6.34 30.93
C TRP A 264 -25.86 7.81 30.48
N PRO A 265 -24.70 8.51 30.60
CA PRO A 265 -24.60 9.92 30.24
C PRO A 265 -24.98 10.23 28.79
N VAL A 266 -24.66 9.33 27.85
CA VAL A 266 -24.99 9.48 26.44
C VAL A 266 -26.43 9.02 26.16
N ARG A 267 -26.90 7.98 26.86
CA ARG A 267 -28.27 7.49 26.71
C ARG A 267 -29.33 8.55 27.03
N GLU A 268 -29.11 9.36 28.07
CA GLU A 268 -30.01 10.46 28.42
C GLU A 268 -30.07 11.58 27.37
N LEU A 269 -29.05 11.71 26.52
CA LEU A 269 -29.03 12.70 25.44
C LEU A 269 -29.81 12.25 24.20
N ILE A 270 -29.98 10.93 24.03
CA ILE A 270 -30.58 10.35 22.81
C ILE A 270 -32.06 9.99 23.03
N ARG A 271 -32.54 10.04 24.28
CA ARG A 271 -33.95 9.83 24.64
C ARG A 271 -34.59 11.21 24.89
N PRO A 272 -35.30 11.90 23.96
CA PRO A 272 -35.97 11.47 22.71
C PRO A 272 -35.74 12.36 21.45
N MET A 273 -35.55 11.72 20.29
CA MET A 273 -35.94 12.22 18.96
C MET A 273 -37.04 11.33 18.33
N GLU A 274 -37.84 10.65 19.16
CA GLU A 274 -38.88 9.70 18.75
C GLU A 274 -40.29 10.13 19.20
N GLU A 275 -40.64 11.41 19.03
CA GLU A 275 -42.04 11.88 19.01
C GLU A 275 -42.39 12.53 17.68
#